data_AF-A0A6P7FJR4-F1
#
_entry.id   AF-A0A6P7FJR4-F1
#
_cell.length_a   1.000
_cell.length_b   1.000
_cell.length_c   1.000
_cell.angle_alpha   90.00
_cell.angle_beta   90.00
_cell.angle_gamma   90.00
#
_symmetry.space_group_name_H-M   'P 1'
#
loop_
_entity.id
_entity.type
_entity.pdbx_description
1 polymer ?
#
loop_
_entity_poly.entity_id
_entity_poly.type
_entity_poly.pdbx_seq_one_letter_code
_entity_poly.pdbx_strand_id
1 'polypeptide(L)'
;MHIKNNLQFSEVKFDNHIEQVWIKLKINDLLLGIGVVYKPPNYTINTFVESFEKSLADMVTDCDEIYCLGDFNVDLLNSHLSPAHKINDLLDSFNLVQIIDRPTHITLTSQTLIDYIIVSNENRINSFGVCSVDHITDHELIYCDINICSEKSDPIFKIVRNFKHFDANLFLLDLNSTLFTNIDHIENINDKV
;
A
#
# COMPACT_ATOMS: atom_id res chain seq x y z
N MET A 1 6.16 -0.10 6.86
CA MET A 1 5.26 0.17 5.71
C MET A 1 5.21 1.68 5.46
N HIS A 2 5.32 2.11 4.20
CA HIS A 2 5.18 3.53 3.82
C HIS A 2 3.95 3.70 2.93
N ILE A 3 3.12 4.70 3.23
CA ILE A 3 1.89 5.00 2.50
C ILE A 3 1.91 6.48 2.18
N LYS A 4 1.55 6.84 0.94
CA LYS A 4 1.49 8.23 0.52
C LYS A 4 0.37 8.96 1.26
N ASN A 5 0.65 10.17 1.77
CA ASN A 5 -0.25 10.95 2.63
C ASN A 5 -1.63 11.28 2.04
N ASN A 6 -1.83 11.17 0.72
CA ASN A 6 -3.09 11.47 0.06
C ASN A 6 -4.02 10.24 -0.08
N LEU A 7 -3.62 9.07 0.41
CA LEU A 7 -4.44 7.86 0.39
C LEU A 7 -5.18 7.69 1.71
N GLN A 8 -6.45 7.28 1.63
CA GLN A 8 -7.26 6.99 2.80
C GLN A 8 -6.98 5.56 3.26
N PHE A 9 -6.46 5.40 4.48
CA PHE A 9 -6.26 4.08 5.08
C PHE A 9 -6.61 4.08 6.57
N SER A 10 -6.88 2.88 7.10
CA SER A 10 -6.98 2.62 8.54
C SER A 10 -6.08 1.45 8.92
N GLU A 11 -5.48 1.52 10.11
CA GLU A 11 -4.71 0.42 10.68
C GLU A 11 -5.66 -0.61 11.30
N VAL A 12 -5.34 -1.89 11.14
CA VAL A 12 -6.03 -3.02 11.79
C VAL A 12 -5.07 -3.67 12.76
N LYS A 13 -5.50 -3.81 14.01
CA LYS A 13 -4.71 -4.42 15.08
C LYS A 13 -5.31 -5.75 15.46
N PHE A 14 -4.46 -6.76 15.53
CA PHE A 14 -4.80 -8.08 16.01
C PHE A 14 -4.17 -8.30 17.37
N ASP A 15 -4.96 -8.80 18.32
CA ASP A 15 -4.46 -9.23 19.63
C ASP A 15 -4.06 -10.70 19.53
N ASN A 16 -2.92 -10.96 18.89
CA ASN A 16 -2.35 -12.30 18.79
C ASN A 16 -0.83 -12.28 18.87
N HIS A 17 -0.22 -13.47 18.92
CA HIS A 17 1.21 -13.65 19.20
C HIS A 17 2.10 -13.63 17.95
N ILE A 18 1.55 -13.28 16.78
CA ILE A 18 2.34 -13.20 15.54
C ILE A 18 2.73 -11.75 15.26
N GLU A 19 3.89 -11.57 14.64
CA GLU A 19 4.39 -10.25 14.28
C GLU A 19 3.78 -9.84 12.95
N GLN A 20 2.79 -8.94 12.99
CA GLN A 20 2.08 -8.52 11.80
C GLN A 20 1.58 -7.07 11.88
N VAL A 21 1.44 -6.45 10.71
CA VAL A 21 0.86 -5.11 10.55
C VAL A 21 -0.09 -5.15 9.37
N TRP A 22 -1.33 -4.73 9.61
CA TRP A 22 -2.36 -4.68 8.58
C TRP A 22 -2.94 -3.29 8.43
N ILE A 23 -3.27 -2.94 7.20
CA ILE A 23 -4.03 -1.74 6.87
C ILE A 23 -5.20 -2.11 5.96
N LYS A 24 -6.26 -1.31 6.05
CA LYS A 24 -7.31 -1.23 5.05
C LYS A 24 -7.10 0.04 4.24
N LEU A 25 -6.79 -0.10 2.96
CA LEU A 25 -6.52 0.99 2.03
C LEU A 25 -7.72 1.14 1.10
N LYS A 26 -8.37 2.31 1.12
CA LYS A 26 -9.48 2.60 0.21
C LYS A 26 -8.97 3.32 -1.04
N ILE A 27 -9.20 2.73 -2.21
CA ILE A 27 -8.92 3.33 -3.51
C ILE A 27 -10.21 3.32 -4.33
N ASN A 28 -10.77 4.51 -4.59
CA ASN A 28 -12.12 4.67 -5.13
C ASN A 28 -13.14 3.90 -4.27
N ASP A 29 -13.89 2.97 -4.86
CA ASP A 29 -14.84 2.09 -4.16
C ASP A 29 -14.25 0.73 -3.74
N LEU A 30 -12.96 0.48 -4.00
CA LEU A 30 -12.29 -0.77 -3.66
C LEU A 30 -11.56 -0.65 -2.31
N LEU A 31 -11.84 -1.58 -1.39
CA LEU A 31 -11.18 -1.68 -0.09
C LEU A 31 -10.16 -2.82 -0.08
N LEU A 32 -8.90 -2.47 0.03
CA LEU A 32 -7.76 -3.40 -0.01
C LEU A 32 -7.27 -3.69 1.40
N GLY A 33 -7.15 -4.96 1.77
CA GLY A 33 -6.42 -5.40 2.95
C GLY A 33 -4.96 -5.61 2.60
N ILE A 34 -4.05 -4.79 3.14
CA ILE A 34 -2.61 -4.93 2.92
C ILE A 34 -1.94 -5.33 4.23
N GLY A 35 -1.30 -6.49 4.24
CA GLY A 35 -0.67 -7.09 5.42
C GLY A 35 0.82 -7.30 5.23
N VAL A 36 1.60 -7.03 6.27
CA VAL A 36 2.98 -7.50 6.37
C VAL A 36 3.08 -8.44 7.56
N VAL A 37 3.57 -9.66 7.35
CA VAL A 37 3.62 -10.72 8.37
C VAL A 37 5.03 -11.27 8.48
N TYR A 38 5.47 -11.51 9.71
CA TYR A 38 6.69 -12.23 10.02
C TYR A 38 6.35 -13.42 10.92
N LYS A 39 6.82 -14.62 10.52
CA LYS A 39 6.80 -15.80 11.39
C LYS A 39 8.20 -15.96 12.01
N PRO A 40 8.35 -15.77 13.33
CA PRO A 40 9.61 -16.06 13.98
C PRO A 40 9.99 -17.57 13.89
N PRO A 41 11.29 -17.91 13.81
CA PRO A 41 11.75 -19.30 13.65
C PRO A 41 11.44 -20.19 14.86
N ASN A 42 11.31 -19.60 16.05
CA ASN A 42 10.97 -20.29 17.30
C ASN A 42 9.47 -20.63 17.44
N TYR A 43 8.59 -20.07 16.60
CA TYR A 43 7.16 -20.40 16.63
C TYR A 43 6.90 -21.69 15.86
N THR A 44 6.09 -22.57 16.47
CA THR A 44 5.62 -23.77 15.77
C THR A 44 4.71 -23.37 14.62
N ILE A 45 4.71 -24.17 13.55
CA ILE A 45 3.85 -23.90 12.40
C ILE A 45 2.37 -23.90 12.77
N ASN A 46 1.93 -24.77 13.70
CA ASN A 46 0.53 -24.86 14.11
C ASN A 46 0.06 -23.57 14.78
N THR A 47 0.81 -23.12 15.80
CA THR A 47 0.48 -21.90 16.53
C THR A 47 0.47 -20.66 15.64
N PHE A 48 1.37 -20.63 14.65
CA PHE A 48 1.40 -19.56 13.67
C PHE A 48 0.17 -19.61 12.75
N VAL A 49 -0.11 -20.76 12.14
CA VAL A 49 -1.26 -20.94 11.23
C VAL A 49 -2.58 -20.62 11.93
N GLU A 50 -2.80 -21.11 13.14
CA GLU A 50 -4.02 -20.82 13.91
C GLU A 50 -4.20 -19.31 14.21
N SER A 51 -3.10 -18.59 14.42
CA SER A 51 -3.14 -17.15 14.69
C SER A 51 -3.33 -16.35 13.40
N PHE A 52 -2.67 -16.78 12.33
CA PHE A 52 -2.73 -16.13 11.02
C PHE A 52 -4.09 -16.35 10.35
N GLU A 53 -4.67 -17.54 10.48
CA GLU A 53 -6.03 -17.88 10.02
C GLU A 53 -7.08 -16.91 10.58
N LYS A 54 -7.02 -16.61 11.88
CA LYS A 54 -7.93 -15.64 12.51
C LYS A 54 -7.79 -14.25 11.89
N SER A 55 -6.55 -13.79 11.68
CA SER A 55 -6.30 -12.50 11.04
C SER A 55 -6.76 -12.47 9.60
N LEU A 56 -6.53 -13.54 8.83
CA LEU A 56 -7.01 -13.65 7.46
C LEU A 56 -8.54 -13.68 7.39
N ALA A 57 -9.21 -14.39 8.29
CA ALA A 57 -10.67 -14.47 8.33
C ALA A 57 -11.31 -13.08 8.50
N ASP A 58 -10.79 -12.27 9.41
CA ASP A 58 -11.26 -10.90 9.61
C ASP A 58 -10.98 -10.04 8.37
N MET A 59 -9.76 -10.11 7.82
CA MET A 59 -9.39 -9.28 6.67
C MET A 59 -10.16 -9.64 5.40
N VAL A 60 -10.34 -10.92 5.10
CA VAL A 60 -11.11 -11.40 3.93
C VAL A 60 -12.60 -11.08 4.07
N THR A 61 -13.12 -11.03 5.30
CA THR A 61 -14.51 -10.61 5.53
C THR A 61 -14.70 -9.11 5.29
N ASP A 62 -13.72 -8.30 5.69
CA ASP A 62 -13.85 -6.85 5.72
C ASP A 62 -13.34 -6.13 4.47
N CYS A 63 -12.59 -6.82 3.58
CA CYS A 63 -11.95 -6.22 2.42
C CYS A 63 -12.35 -6.94 1.13
N ASP A 64 -12.37 -6.20 0.02
CA ASP A 64 -12.68 -6.77 -1.29
C ASP A 64 -11.53 -7.61 -1.83
N GLU A 65 -10.29 -7.18 -1.56
CA GLU A 65 -9.07 -7.86 -1.99
C GLU A 65 -7.98 -7.82 -0.92
N ILE A 66 -7.17 -8.89 -0.88
CA ILE A 66 -6.08 -9.08 0.07
C ILE A 66 -4.74 -9.15 -0.64
N TYR A 67 -3.77 -8.43 -0.09
CA TYR A 67 -2.36 -8.47 -0.47
C TYR A 67 -1.52 -8.59 0.81
N CYS A 68 -0.93 -9.76 1.05
CA CYS A 68 -0.13 -10.02 2.24
C CYS A 68 1.28 -10.41 1.83
N LEU A 69 2.30 -9.80 2.46
CA LEU A 69 3.70 -10.09 2.16
C LEU A 69 4.52 -10.28 3.43
N GLY A 70 5.70 -10.88 3.30
CA GLY A 70 6.69 -10.91 4.38
C GLY A 70 7.42 -12.24 4.49
N ASP A 71 8.19 -12.40 5.58
CA ASP A 71 9.03 -13.57 5.83
C ASP A 71 8.31 -14.57 6.74
N PHE A 72 7.93 -15.70 6.14
CA PHE A 72 7.20 -16.76 6.82
C PHE A 72 8.11 -17.84 7.38
N ASN A 73 9.43 -17.81 7.17
CA ASN A 73 10.36 -18.81 7.66
C ASN A 73 9.88 -20.27 7.46
N VAL A 74 9.22 -20.54 6.33
CA VAL A 74 8.73 -21.85 5.92
C VAL A 74 9.09 -22.02 4.45
N ASP A 75 9.89 -23.04 4.11
CA ASP A 75 10.35 -23.23 2.75
C ASP A 75 9.28 -23.91 1.89
N LEU A 76 8.72 -23.19 0.91
CA LEU A 76 7.71 -23.74 -0.02
C LEU A 76 8.33 -24.53 -1.18
N LEU A 77 9.63 -24.42 -1.44
CA LEU A 77 10.29 -25.26 -2.45
C LEU A 77 10.41 -26.71 -1.99
N ASN A 78 10.38 -26.95 -0.68
CA ASN A 78 10.39 -28.27 -0.10
C ASN A 78 8.96 -28.76 0.19
N SER A 79 8.23 -29.03 -0.89
CA SER A 79 6.81 -29.43 -0.86
C SER A 79 6.52 -30.78 -0.17
N HIS A 80 7.54 -31.49 0.31
CA HIS A 80 7.38 -32.74 1.07
C HIS A 80 7.26 -32.52 2.58
N LEU A 81 7.50 -31.29 3.06
CA LEU A 81 7.48 -30.98 4.48
C LEU A 81 6.07 -30.59 4.96
N SER A 82 5.68 -31.12 6.12
CA SER A 82 4.40 -30.80 6.76
C SER A 82 4.11 -29.29 6.93
N PRO A 83 5.10 -28.43 7.24
CA PRO A 83 4.86 -26.99 7.31
C PRO A 83 4.40 -26.35 6.00
N ALA A 84 5.00 -26.74 4.86
CA ALA A 84 4.62 -26.19 3.55
C ALA A 84 3.17 -26.57 3.19
N HIS A 85 2.77 -27.82 3.45
CA HIS A 85 1.38 -28.25 3.28
C HIS A 85 0.41 -27.42 4.12
N LYS A 86 0.73 -27.14 5.39
CA LYS A 86 -0.16 -26.34 6.24
C LYS A 86 -0.33 -24.90 5.76
N ILE A 87 0.73 -24.30 5.20
CA ILE A 87 0.62 -22.99 4.57
C ILE A 87 -0.29 -23.08 3.35
N ASN A 88 -0.04 -24.04 2.44
CA ASN A 88 -0.86 -24.18 1.23
C ASN A 88 -2.33 -24.46 1.56
N ASP A 89 -2.62 -25.39 2.48
CA ASP A 89 -3.97 -25.71 2.94
C ASP A 89 -4.67 -24.47 3.53
N LEU A 90 -3.93 -23.64 4.28
CA LEU A 90 -4.45 -22.38 4.82
C LEU A 90 -4.82 -21.42 3.70
N LEU A 91 -3.90 -21.18 2.75
CA LEU A 91 -4.12 -20.24 1.64
C LEU A 91 -5.28 -20.70 0.74
N ASP A 92 -5.34 -21.99 0.43
CA ASP A 92 -6.42 -22.61 -0.34
C ASP A 92 -7.77 -22.41 0.34
N SER A 93 -7.84 -22.49 1.68
CA SER A 93 -9.10 -22.31 2.41
C SER A 93 -9.69 -20.89 2.30
N PHE A 94 -8.86 -19.89 1.98
CA PHE A 94 -9.27 -18.50 1.73
C PHE A 94 -9.28 -18.11 0.24
N ASN A 95 -9.06 -19.06 -0.68
CA ASN A 95 -8.81 -18.79 -2.10
C ASN A 95 -7.70 -17.76 -2.33
N LEU A 96 -6.64 -17.83 -1.53
CA LEU A 96 -5.46 -16.99 -1.65
C LEU A 96 -4.36 -17.75 -2.39
N VAL A 97 -3.58 -17.02 -3.18
CA VAL A 97 -2.48 -17.59 -3.95
C VAL A 97 -1.18 -16.92 -3.53
N GLN A 98 -0.17 -17.72 -3.21
CA GLN A 98 1.20 -17.25 -3.08
C GLN A 98 1.83 -17.22 -4.49
N ILE A 99 2.33 -16.05 -4.92
CA ILE A 99 2.74 -15.83 -6.31
C ILE A 99 4.25 -15.86 -6.55
N ILE A 100 5.10 -15.80 -5.51
CA ILE A 100 6.56 -15.88 -5.72
C ILE A 100 6.94 -17.33 -6.01
N ASP A 101 7.65 -17.56 -7.11
CA ASP A 101 7.96 -18.89 -7.65
C ASP A 101 9.45 -19.24 -7.62
N ARG A 102 10.28 -18.40 -6.99
CA ARG A 102 11.75 -18.51 -6.96
C ARG A 102 12.28 -18.38 -5.55
N PRO A 103 13.50 -18.90 -5.27
CA PRO A 103 14.14 -18.71 -3.98
C PRO A 103 14.25 -17.23 -3.60
N THR A 104 14.00 -16.95 -2.32
CA THR A 104 14.04 -15.60 -1.75
C THR A 104 15.06 -15.47 -0.63
N HIS A 105 15.58 -16.58 -0.11
CA HIS A 105 16.70 -16.59 0.82
C HIS A 105 17.79 -17.53 0.28
N ILE A 106 18.94 -16.95 -0.05
CA ILE A 106 20.06 -17.59 -0.74
C ILE A 106 21.31 -17.44 0.12
N THR A 107 21.77 -18.57 0.65
CA THR A 107 23.05 -18.65 1.37
C THR A 107 24.09 -19.37 0.51
N LEU A 108 25.32 -19.51 1.03
CA LEU A 108 26.36 -20.30 0.37
C LEU A 108 25.98 -21.78 0.16
N THR A 109 25.04 -22.31 0.95
CA THR A 109 24.72 -23.75 0.99
C THR A 109 23.24 -24.07 0.74
N SER A 110 22.36 -23.07 0.69
CA SER A 110 20.92 -23.29 0.54
C SER A 110 20.24 -22.22 -0.29
N GLN A 111 19.14 -22.59 -0.94
CA GLN A 111 18.21 -21.69 -1.61
C GLN A 111 16.80 -22.09 -1.17
N THR A 112 16.09 -21.19 -0.50
CA THR A 112 14.77 -21.45 0.08
C THR A 112 13.81 -20.35 -0.31
N LEU A 113 12.52 -20.69 -0.43
CA LEU A 113 11.46 -19.72 -0.66
C LEU A 113 10.69 -19.53 0.66
N ILE A 114 11.05 -18.49 1.39
CA ILE A 114 10.50 -18.18 2.72
C ILE A 114 9.81 -16.81 2.77
N ASP A 115 10.19 -15.89 1.90
CA ASP A 115 9.49 -14.62 1.69
C ASP A 115 8.36 -14.77 0.67
N TYR A 116 7.13 -14.39 1.05
CA TYR A 116 5.93 -14.62 0.25
C TYR A 116 5.29 -13.31 -0.21
N ILE A 117 4.61 -13.37 -1.35
CA ILE A 117 3.53 -12.45 -1.70
C ILE A 117 2.27 -13.28 -1.91
N ILE A 118 1.26 -13.04 -1.10
CA ILE A 118 -0.04 -13.71 -1.07
C ILE A 118 -1.08 -12.72 -1.60
N VAL A 119 -1.90 -13.14 -2.56
CA VAL A 119 -2.92 -12.31 -3.20
C VAL A 119 -4.26 -13.03 -3.30
N SER A 120 -5.36 -12.29 -3.24
CA SER A 120 -6.71 -12.84 -3.49
C SER A 120 -7.16 -12.70 -4.95
N ASN A 121 -6.49 -11.87 -5.76
CA ASN A 121 -6.88 -11.60 -7.14
C ASN A 121 -5.66 -11.47 -8.06
N GLU A 122 -5.24 -12.58 -8.65
CA GLU A 122 -4.11 -12.62 -9.58
C GLU A 122 -4.34 -11.77 -10.85
N ASN A 123 -5.59 -11.55 -11.25
CA ASN A 123 -5.92 -10.80 -12.47
C ASN A 123 -5.52 -9.32 -12.40
N ARG A 124 -5.28 -8.78 -11.20
CA ARG A 124 -4.77 -7.41 -11.02
C ARG A 124 -3.26 -7.33 -11.04
N ILE A 125 -2.55 -8.44 -11.08
CA ILE A 125 -1.09 -8.41 -11.04
C ILE A 125 -0.55 -8.15 -12.44
N ASN A 126 0.10 -7.00 -12.62
CA ASN A 126 0.78 -6.66 -13.88
C ASN A 126 2.13 -7.38 -13.97
N SER A 127 2.88 -7.39 -12.88
CA SER A 127 4.19 -8.00 -12.79
C SER A 127 4.52 -8.33 -11.33
N PHE A 128 5.33 -9.35 -11.10
CA PHE A 128 5.85 -9.70 -9.77
C PHE A 128 7.18 -10.41 -9.94
N GLY A 129 7.94 -10.53 -8.85
CA GLY A 129 9.16 -11.32 -8.90
C GLY A 129 10.10 -11.09 -7.73
N VAL A 130 11.32 -11.58 -7.95
CA VAL A 130 12.43 -11.51 -7.02
C VAL A 130 13.54 -10.68 -7.69
N CYS A 131 13.99 -9.65 -7.00
CA CYS A 131 15.07 -8.75 -7.40
C CYS A 131 16.29 -9.02 -6.53
N SER A 132 17.42 -9.32 -7.18
CA SER A 132 18.64 -9.60 -6.45
C SER A 132 19.19 -8.36 -5.76
N VAL A 133 19.50 -8.50 -4.47
CA VAL A 133 20.15 -7.47 -3.63
C VAL A 133 21.49 -7.97 -3.09
N ASP A 134 22.22 -8.63 -3.98
CA ASP A 134 23.53 -9.23 -3.74
C ASP A 134 24.43 -8.34 -2.86
N HIS A 135 25.12 -8.98 -1.92
CA HIS A 135 26.11 -8.36 -1.02
C HIS A 135 25.56 -7.43 0.07
N ILE A 136 24.23 -7.30 0.20
CA ILE A 136 23.59 -6.56 1.30
C ILE A 136 23.05 -7.52 2.36
N THR A 137 22.42 -8.61 1.94
CA THR A 137 21.73 -9.59 2.78
C THR A 137 21.64 -10.92 2.04
N ASP A 138 21.37 -12.01 2.76
CA ASP A 138 21.08 -13.33 2.19
C ASP A 138 19.61 -13.44 1.73
N HIS A 139 18.78 -12.42 1.99
CA HIS A 139 17.42 -12.32 1.46
C HIS A 139 17.36 -11.48 0.19
N GLU A 140 16.55 -11.91 -0.75
CA GLU A 140 16.24 -11.21 -1.99
C GLU A 140 14.98 -10.35 -1.85
N LEU A 141 14.90 -9.26 -2.62
CA LEU A 141 13.75 -8.36 -2.59
C LEU A 141 12.60 -8.95 -3.40
N ILE A 142 11.45 -9.17 -2.77
CA ILE A 142 10.21 -9.53 -3.48
C ILE A 142 9.42 -8.28 -3.86
N TYR A 143 8.76 -8.30 -5.01
CA TYR A 143 7.89 -7.21 -5.44
C TYR A 143 6.67 -7.71 -6.22
N CYS A 144 5.64 -6.88 -6.25
CA CYS A 144 4.42 -7.10 -7.02
C CYS A 144 3.81 -5.75 -7.43
N ASP A 145 3.48 -5.61 -8.70
CA ASP A 145 2.85 -4.45 -9.30
C ASP A 145 1.36 -4.72 -9.53
N ILE A 146 0.52 -3.97 -8.82
CA ILE A 146 -0.95 -4.12 -8.88
C ILE A 146 -1.57 -3.07 -9.80
N ASN A 147 -2.51 -3.49 -10.64
CA ASN A 147 -3.26 -2.63 -11.54
C ASN A 147 -4.54 -2.10 -10.87
N ILE A 148 -4.43 -0.91 -10.28
CA ILE A 148 -5.55 -0.22 -9.67
C ILE A 148 -5.62 1.20 -10.20
N CYS A 149 -6.60 1.46 -11.06
CA CYS A 149 -6.88 2.80 -11.56
C CYS A 149 -7.48 3.65 -10.43
N SER A 150 -6.68 4.53 -9.82
CA SER A 150 -7.21 5.60 -8.98
C SER A 150 -7.75 6.72 -9.87
N GLU A 151 -8.94 7.24 -9.56
CA GLU A 151 -9.40 8.48 -10.18
C GLU A 151 -8.40 9.59 -9.83
N LYS A 152 -7.73 10.14 -10.85
CA LYS A 152 -6.85 11.29 -10.63
C LYS A 152 -7.72 12.41 -10.10
N SER A 153 -7.37 12.95 -8.93
CA SER A 153 -7.99 14.18 -8.43
C SER A 153 -7.89 15.24 -9.52
N ASP A 154 -9.00 15.95 -9.78
CA ASP A 154 -9.00 17.02 -10.76
C ASP A 154 -7.87 18.02 -10.46
N PRO A 155 -7.10 18.45 -11.48
CA PRO A 155 -6.05 19.42 -11.28
C PRO A 155 -6.63 20.70 -10.66
N ILE A 156 -6.13 21.09 -9.49
CA ILE A 156 -6.53 22.34 -8.85
C ILE A 156 -5.87 23.49 -9.61
N PHE A 157 -6.65 24.21 -10.40
CA PHE A 157 -6.21 25.47 -10.99
C PHE A 157 -6.18 26.55 -9.92
N LYS A 158 -4.99 27.10 -9.64
CA LYS A 158 -4.83 28.28 -8.80
C LYS A 158 -4.53 29.48 -9.69
N ILE A 159 -5.44 30.45 -9.70
CA ILE A 159 -5.19 31.76 -10.31
C ILE A 159 -4.37 32.56 -9.31
N VAL A 160 -3.19 33.02 -9.72
CA VAL A 160 -2.31 33.88 -8.91
C VAL A 160 -2.08 35.20 -9.64
N ARG A 161 -2.05 36.30 -8.89
CA ARG A 161 -1.63 37.60 -9.45
C ARG A 161 -0.12 37.59 -9.67
N ASN A 162 0.31 37.93 -10.88
CA ASN A 162 1.73 38.03 -11.21
C ASN A 162 2.25 39.44 -10.86
N PHE A 163 3.03 39.54 -9.79
CA PHE A 163 3.60 40.81 -9.32
C PHE A 163 5.00 41.12 -9.88
N LYS A 164 5.49 40.38 -10.88
CA LYS A 164 6.86 40.54 -11.43
C LYS A 164 7.16 41.95 -11.92
N HIS A 165 6.15 42.67 -12.39
CA HIS A 165 6.23 44.05 -12.85
C HIS A 165 5.29 44.97 -12.07
N PHE A 166 5.03 44.65 -10.80
CA PHE A 166 4.20 45.50 -9.96
C PHE A 166 4.91 46.83 -9.67
N ASP A 167 4.24 47.92 -10.02
CA ASP A 167 4.67 49.28 -9.70
C ASP A 167 3.73 49.86 -8.65
N ALA A 168 4.27 50.07 -7.45
CA ALA A 168 3.50 50.60 -6.32
C ALA A 168 3.01 52.03 -6.57
N ASN A 169 3.75 52.85 -7.31
CA ASN A 169 3.37 54.24 -7.56
C ASN A 169 2.22 54.30 -8.57
N LEU A 170 2.27 53.49 -9.63
CA LEU A 170 1.14 53.38 -10.58
C LEU A 170 -0.10 52.82 -9.89
N PHE A 171 0.05 51.81 -9.04
CA PHE A 171 -1.05 51.28 -8.24
C PHE A 171 -1.68 52.34 -7.33
N LEU A 172 -0.86 53.14 -6.64
CA LEU A 172 -1.35 54.22 -5.76
C LEU A 172 -2.01 55.36 -6.55
N LEU A 173 -1.51 55.67 -7.74
CA LEU A 173 -2.12 56.64 -8.64
C LEU A 173 -3.50 56.16 -9.12
N ASP A 174 -3.60 54.90 -9.58
CA ASP A 174 -4.87 54.28 -9.94
C ASP A 174 -5.84 54.31 -8.76
N LEU A 175 -5.39 53.90 -7.57
CA LEU A 175 -6.19 53.87 -6.35
C LEU A 175 -6.74 55.26 -5.98
N ASN A 176 -5.92 56.31 -6.06
CA ASN A 176 -6.36 57.69 -5.79
C ASN A 176 -7.27 58.28 -6.88
N SER A 177 -7.13 57.80 -8.13
CA SER A 177 -7.97 58.24 -9.25
C SER A 177 -9.29 57.49 -9.36
N THR A 178 -9.46 56.40 -8.59
CA THR A 178 -10.66 55.58 -8.61
C THR A 178 -11.75 56.17 -7.71
N LEU A 179 -12.94 56.39 -8.26
CA LEU A 179 -14.13 56.80 -7.50
C LEU A 179 -14.72 55.59 -6.75
N PHE A 180 -14.34 55.44 -5.48
CA PHE A 180 -14.79 54.36 -4.59
C PHE A 180 -16.29 54.36 -4.28
N THR A 181 -17.02 55.43 -4.61
CA THR A 181 -18.47 55.54 -4.39
C THR A 181 -19.30 54.48 -5.11
N ASN A 182 -18.75 53.82 -6.13
CA ASN A 182 -19.45 52.74 -6.85
C ASN A 182 -19.21 51.33 -6.24
N ILE A 183 -18.37 51.20 -5.21
CA ILE A 183 -18.04 49.90 -4.60
C ILE A 183 -19.22 49.30 -3.81
N ASP A 184 -20.12 50.13 -3.32
CA ASP A 184 -21.29 49.71 -2.53
C ASP A 184 -22.36 49.01 -3.37
N HIS A 185 -22.28 49.11 -4.70
CA HIS A 185 -23.24 48.53 -5.64
C HIS A 185 -22.74 47.28 -6.37
N ILE A 186 -21.51 46.83 -6.08
CA ILE A 186 -20.91 45.67 -6.73
C ILE A 186 -21.17 44.43 -5.86
N GLU A 187 -21.94 43.49 -6.41
CA GLU A 187 -22.42 42.29 -5.70
C GLU A 187 -21.33 41.23 -5.45
N ASN A 188 -20.25 41.21 -6.28
CA ASN A 188 -19.21 40.19 -6.21
C ASN A 188 -17.81 40.81 -6.01
N ILE A 189 -17.07 40.31 -5.02
CA ILE A 189 -15.70 40.76 -4.70
C ILE A 189 -14.74 40.53 -5.86
N ASN A 190 -14.96 39.52 -6.71
CA ASN A 190 -14.10 39.27 -7.87
C ASN A 190 -14.27 40.29 -9.01
N ASP A 191 -15.34 41.09 -8.99
CA ASP A 191 -15.55 42.21 -9.92
C ASP A 191 -14.97 43.53 -9.36
N LYS A 192 -14.47 43.51 -8.12
CA LYS A 192 -13.74 44.60 -7.48
C LYS A 192 -12.22 44.37 -7.66
N VAL A 193 -11.72 44.58 -8.88
CA VAL A 193 -10.31 44.74 -9.30
C VAL A 193 -9.23 43.94 -8.53
#